data_AF-A0A438EQM4-F1
#
_entry.id   AF-A0A438EQM4-F1
#
_cell.length_a   1.000
_cell.length_b   1.000
_cell.length_c   1.000
_cell.angle_alpha   90.00
_cell.angle_beta   90.00
_cell.angle_gamma   90.00
#
_symmetry.space_group_name_H-M   'P 1'
#
loop_
_entity.id
_entity.type
_entity.pdbx_description
1 polymer ?
#
loop_
_entity_poly.entity_id
_entity_poly.type
_entity_poly.pdbx_seq_one_letter_code
_entity_poly.pdbx_strand_id
1 'polypeptide(L)'
;MKVKMKWSRTLFTMRFSPLTDYQAITTHPTTRFAHLSSEVQTDPTTPTCHVASISYPGRSHIKPMFGFYHLLTSRRDDVLIIFVLTQEWRGFIGTDPKPSNFRLSSIPNVIPSELVCTANFLGFLEAVMTKMEDPCERLLDLLKSLVTVIVTDALLFWIMGVECLTHWVYGRHSA
;
A
#
# COMPACT_ATOMS: atom_id res chain seq x y z
N MET A 1 9.24 32.27 -8.24
CA MET A 1 9.02 31.42 -9.44
C MET A 1 7.60 30.87 -9.34
N LYS A 2 6.70 31.14 -10.29
CA LYS A 2 5.30 30.68 -10.24
C LYS A 2 5.19 29.38 -11.04
N VAL A 3 5.07 28.25 -10.34
CA VAL A 3 4.73 26.96 -10.97
C VAL A 3 3.21 26.95 -11.19
N LYS A 4 2.80 26.88 -12.46
CA LYS A 4 1.39 26.86 -12.84
C LYS A 4 0.95 25.39 -12.93
N MET A 5 0.44 24.85 -11.82
CA MET A 5 -0.19 23.52 -11.83
C MET A 5 -1.49 23.61 -12.63
N LYS A 6 -1.57 22.84 -13.73
CA LYS A 6 -2.75 22.76 -14.60
C LYS A 6 -3.65 21.64 -14.05
N TRP A 7 -4.68 22.03 -13.31
CA TRP A 7 -5.67 21.11 -12.75
C TRP A 7 -6.78 20.82 -13.78
N SER A 8 -7.11 19.54 -13.98
CA SER A 8 -8.35 19.14 -14.65
C SER A 8 -9.50 19.16 -13.64
N ARG A 9 -10.58 19.88 -13.93
CA ARG A 9 -11.74 20.01 -13.05
C ARG A 9 -12.68 18.82 -13.28
N THR A 10 -12.48 17.74 -12.54
CA THR A 10 -13.55 16.76 -12.31
C THR A 10 -13.91 16.81 -10.83
N LEU A 11 -15.03 17.47 -10.51
CA LEU A 11 -15.61 17.44 -9.17
C LEU A 11 -16.11 16.01 -8.92
N PHE A 12 -15.53 15.32 -7.94
CA PHE A 12 -16.10 14.09 -7.40
C PHE A 12 -16.91 14.44 -6.16
N THR A 13 -18.24 14.42 -6.27
CA THR A 13 -19.12 14.48 -5.10
C THR A 13 -19.22 13.09 -4.50
N MET A 14 -18.51 12.85 -3.40
CA MET A 14 -18.64 11.63 -2.61
C MET A 14 -19.86 11.79 -1.68
N ARG A 15 -20.95 11.08 -1.94
CA ARG A 15 -22.07 10.95 -0.99
C ARG A 15 -21.69 9.90 0.05
N PHE A 16 -21.59 10.30 1.30
CA PHE A 16 -21.50 9.38 2.43
C PHE A 16 -22.93 8.99 2.86
N SER A 17 -23.24 7.70 2.83
CA SER A 17 -24.40 7.16 3.56
C SER A 17 -24.00 6.95 5.03
N PRO A 18 -24.86 7.26 6.01
CA PRO A 18 -24.56 7.00 7.41
C PRO A 18 -24.57 5.49 7.68
N LEU A 19 -23.50 4.98 8.31
CA LEU A 19 -23.47 3.65 8.91
C LEU A 19 -24.22 3.72 10.24
N THR A 20 -25.47 3.25 10.24
CA THR A 20 -26.16 2.83 11.46
C THR A 20 -26.11 1.30 11.55
N ASP A 21 -26.02 0.82 12.78
CA ASP A 21 -26.19 -0.56 13.22
C ASP A 21 -24.90 -1.39 13.40
N TYR A 22 -24.18 -1.01 14.46
CA TYR A 22 -23.20 -1.85 15.15
C TYR A 22 -23.84 -2.35 16.46
N GLN A 23 -24.65 -3.42 16.44
CA GLN A 23 -24.95 -4.27 17.61
C GLN A 23 -25.66 -5.57 17.18
N ALA A 24 -25.37 -6.62 17.95
CA ALA A 24 -26.06 -7.91 18.06
C ALA A 24 -25.65 -9.04 17.10
N ILE A 25 -24.66 -9.85 17.52
CA ILE A 25 -24.70 -11.30 17.31
C ILE A 25 -24.19 -11.99 18.59
N THR A 26 -25.12 -12.44 19.42
CA THR A 26 -24.91 -13.50 20.42
C THR A 26 -25.70 -14.73 20.00
N THR A 27 -25.13 -15.89 20.35
CA THR A 27 -25.70 -17.26 20.36
C THR A 27 -25.63 -18.10 19.07
N HIS A 28 -24.86 -19.19 19.16
CA HIS A 28 -24.96 -20.38 18.31
C HIS A 28 -26.29 -21.13 18.57
N PRO A 29 -26.79 -21.93 17.60
CA PRO A 29 -26.50 -23.38 17.69
C PRO A 29 -26.23 -24.08 16.35
N THR A 30 -25.52 -25.20 16.48
CA THR A 30 -25.15 -26.25 15.53
C THR A 30 -26.29 -26.74 14.63
N THR A 31 -26.04 -26.89 13.32
CA THR A 31 -26.63 -27.98 12.51
C THR A 31 -25.67 -28.36 11.37
N ARG A 32 -25.52 -29.67 11.21
CA ARG A 32 -24.58 -30.41 10.37
C ARG A 32 -25.26 -30.69 9.02
N PHE A 33 -24.65 -30.30 7.90
CA PHE A 33 -24.88 -30.93 6.61
C PHE A 33 -23.54 -31.09 5.89
N ALA A 34 -23.14 -32.34 5.71
CA ALA A 34 -22.04 -32.73 4.84
C ALA A 34 -22.63 -33.18 3.51
N HIS A 35 -22.17 -32.65 2.37
CA HIS A 35 -21.95 -33.45 1.17
C HIS A 35 -21.04 -32.71 0.18
N LEU A 36 -20.05 -33.45 -0.32
CA LEU A 36 -19.00 -33.12 -1.28
C LEU A 36 -19.33 -32.05 -2.34
N SER A 37 -18.43 -31.09 -2.47
CA SER A 37 -18.00 -30.51 -3.76
C SER A 37 -16.50 -30.18 -3.62
N SER A 38 -15.71 -30.64 -4.58
CA SER A 38 -14.25 -30.75 -4.55
C SER A 38 -13.54 -29.50 -4.01
N GLU A 39 -12.84 -29.68 -2.90
CA GLU A 39 -11.91 -28.71 -2.34
C GLU A 39 -10.68 -28.68 -3.26
N VAL A 40 -10.48 -27.57 -3.98
CA VAL A 40 -9.16 -27.28 -4.56
C VAL A 40 -8.24 -27.09 -3.35
N GLN A 41 -7.38 -28.08 -3.12
CA GLN A 41 -6.42 -28.07 -2.03
C GLN A 41 -5.37 -27.00 -2.32
N THR A 42 -5.58 -25.79 -1.80
CA THR A 42 -4.55 -24.75 -1.75
C THR A 42 -3.54 -25.14 -0.69
N ASP A 43 -2.29 -25.33 -1.10
CA ASP A 43 -1.12 -25.59 -0.25
C ASP A 43 -1.06 -24.60 0.94
N PRO A 44 -1.01 -25.07 2.20
CA PRO A 44 -1.12 -24.19 3.36
C PRO A 44 0.20 -23.49 3.67
N THR A 45 0.75 -22.68 2.75
CA THR A 45 1.81 -21.70 3.08
C THR A 45 2.05 -20.62 2.02
N THR A 46 1.15 -20.45 1.04
CA THR A 46 1.30 -19.34 0.07
C THR A 46 0.42 -18.16 0.49
N PRO A 47 0.99 -16.95 0.69
CA PRO A 47 0.19 -15.77 0.98
C PRO A 47 -0.81 -15.55 -0.16
N THR A 48 -2.09 -15.44 0.16
CA THR A 48 -3.16 -15.24 -0.83
C THR A 48 -3.41 -13.75 -1.09
N CYS A 49 -2.90 -12.88 -0.21
CA CYS A 49 -2.99 -11.43 -0.32
C CYS A 49 -1.60 -10.81 -0.34
N HIS A 50 -1.29 -10.05 -1.38
CA HIS A 50 -0.01 -9.37 -1.54
C HIS A 50 -0.23 -7.87 -1.53
N VAL A 51 0.28 -7.20 -0.50
CA VAL A 51 0.10 -5.77 -0.33
C VAL A 51 1.37 -5.05 -0.78
N ALA A 52 1.26 -4.15 -1.76
CA ALA A 52 2.28 -3.14 -1.97
C ALA A 52 1.99 -1.95 -1.05
N SER A 53 2.94 -1.63 -0.19
CA SER A 53 2.88 -0.44 0.66
C SER A 53 3.79 0.64 0.10
N ILE A 54 3.28 1.87 -0.02
CA ILE A 54 4.09 3.04 -0.38
C ILE A 54 3.81 4.15 0.63
N SER A 55 4.84 4.63 1.34
CA SER A 55 4.68 5.67 2.35
C SER A 55 5.44 6.94 2.00
N TYR A 56 4.96 8.07 2.52
CA TYR A 56 5.74 9.31 2.47
C TYR A 56 7.11 9.09 3.13
N PRO A 57 8.22 9.51 2.49
CA PRO A 57 9.58 9.18 2.91
C PRO A 57 10.07 10.07 4.07
N GLY A 58 9.28 10.15 5.14
CA GLY A 58 9.60 10.88 6.37
C GLY A 58 9.42 9.98 7.60
N ARG A 59 10.23 10.21 8.66
CA ARG A 59 10.20 9.41 9.90
C ARG A 59 8.82 9.31 10.52
N SER A 60 8.06 10.40 10.52
CA SER A 60 6.71 10.46 11.08
C SER A 60 5.71 9.56 10.34
N HIS A 61 5.99 9.17 9.09
CA HIS A 61 5.09 8.36 8.26
C HIS A 61 5.55 6.90 8.19
N ILE A 62 6.86 6.66 8.05
CA ILE A 62 7.39 5.30 7.94
C ILE A 62 7.26 4.52 9.25
N LYS A 63 7.48 5.15 10.41
CA LYS A 63 7.41 4.44 11.70
C LYS A 63 6.01 3.91 12.01
N PRO A 64 4.93 4.71 11.92
CA PRO A 64 3.57 4.19 12.08
C PRO A 64 3.22 3.10 11.07
N MET A 65 3.62 3.26 9.80
CA MET A 65 3.36 2.26 8.75
C MET A 65 4.06 0.94 9.05
N PHE A 66 5.32 0.99 9.51
CA PHE A 66 6.04 -0.20 9.94
C PHE A 66 5.36 -0.90 11.13
N GLY A 67 4.89 -0.13 12.12
CA GLY A 67 4.15 -0.66 13.27
C GLY A 67 2.81 -1.31 12.86
N PHE A 68 2.09 -0.70 11.92
CA PHE A 68 0.88 -1.28 11.33
C PHE A 68 1.18 -2.61 10.65
N TYR A 69 2.22 -2.68 9.82
CA TYR A 69 2.57 -3.92 9.13
C TYR A 69 3.06 -4.99 10.08
N HIS A 70 3.85 -4.65 11.08
CA HIS A 70 4.26 -5.59 12.12
C HIS A 70 3.06 -6.23 12.83
N LEU A 71 2.04 -5.42 13.17
CA LEU A 71 0.80 -5.92 13.76
C LEU A 71 -0.02 -6.77 12.78
N LEU A 72 -0.06 -6.39 11.51
CA LEU A 72 -0.80 -7.12 10.49
C LEU A 72 -0.16 -8.48 10.22
N THR A 73 1.16 -8.52 9.99
CA THR A 73 1.91 -9.75 9.69
C THR A 73 2.02 -10.69 10.88
N SER A 74 1.88 -10.20 12.11
CA SER A 74 1.84 -11.06 13.32
C SER A 74 0.47 -11.71 13.55
N ARG A 75 -0.59 -11.25 12.87
CA ARG A 75 -1.94 -11.78 12.98
C ARG A 75 -2.42 -12.53 11.74
N ARG A 76 -1.71 -12.37 10.62
CA ARG A 76 -2.10 -12.90 9.30
C ARG A 76 -0.88 -13.43 8.55
N ASP A 77 -0.82 -14.75 8.45
CA ASP A 77 0.21 -15.45 7.68
C ASP A 77 -0.12 -15.50 6.18
N ASP A 78 -1.38 -15.22 5.82
CA ASP A 78 -1.87 -15.19 4.44
C ASP A 78 -1.65 -13.84 3.73
N VAL A 79 -1.00 -12.89 4.40
CA VAL A 79 -0.72 -11.55 3.88
C VAL A 79 0.79 -11.35 3.72
N LEU A 80 1.27 -11.14 2.49
CA LEU A 80 2.63 -10.70 2.20
C LEU A 80 2.66 -9.17 2.03
N ILE A 81 3.44 -8.49 2.87
CA ILE A 81 3.69 -7.05 2.70
C ILE A 81 4.97 -6.85 1.89
N ILE A 82 4.88 -6.06 0.81
CA ILE A 82 6.01 -5.54 0.04
C ILE A 82 6.06 -4.03 0.30
N PHE A 83 6.93 -3.62 1.21
CA PHE A 83 7.07 -2.21 1.57
C PHE A 83 8.08 -1.52 0.65
N VAL A 84 7.57 -0.63 -0.21
CA VAL A 84 8.33 0.18 -1.16
C VAL A 84 8.79 1.47 -0.49
N LEU A 85 10.12 1.67 -0.47
CA LEU A 85 10.79 2.81 0.14
C LEU A 85 11.83 3.41 -0.82
N THR A 86 12.45 4.53 -0.46
CA THR A 86 13.69 4.94 -1.15
C THR A 86 14.86 4.02 -0.75
N GLN A 87 15.93 3.98 -1.54
CA GLN A 87 17.15 3.24 -1.19
C GLN A 87 17.75 3.72 0.14
N GLU A 88 17.73 5.04 0.41
CA GLU A 88 18.14 5.62 1.70
C GLU A 88 17.33 5.00 2.85
N TRP A 89 16.00 5.00 2.74
CA TRP A 89 15.11 4.46 3.76
C TRP A 89 15.26 2.95 3.93
N ARG A 90 15.48 2.21 2.84
CA ARG A 90 15.84 0.79 2.91
C ARG A 90 17.14 0.60 3.69
N GLY A 91 18.12 1.48 3.53
CA GLY A 91 19.36 1.50 4.30
C GLY A 91 19.12 1.72 5.79
N PHE A 92 18.24 2.65 6.16
CA PHE A 92 17.90 2.93 7.56
C PHE A 92 17.21 1.75 8.28
N ILE A 93 16.48 0.90 7.55
CA ILE A 93 15.76 -0.26 8.10
C ILE A 93 16.54 -1.58 7.90
N GLY A 94 17.60 -1.56 7.08
CA GLY A 94 18.09 -2.69 6.30
C GLY A 94 18.69 -3.87 7.07
N THR A 95 19.01 -3.75 8.36
CA THR A 95 19.84 -4.73 9.07
C THR A 95 19.06 -5.81 9.81
N ASP A 96 17.84 -5.51 10.27
CA ASP A 96 17.15 -6.44 11.17
C ASP A 96 16.52 -7.61 10.41
N PRO A 97 16.43 -8.82 10.98
CA PRO A 97 15.67 -9.90 10.37
C PRO A 97 14.19 -9.51 10.22
N LYS A 98 13.63 -9.73 9.03
CA LYS A 98 12.20 -9.48 8.74
C LYS A 98 11.44 -10.82 8.78
N PRO A 99 10.16 -10.83 9.19
CA PRO A 99 9.35 -12.04 9.11
C PRO A 99 9.16 -12.46 7.64
N SER A 100 8.91 -13.75 7.39
CA SER A 100 8.81 -14.33 6.03
C SER A 100 7.75 -13.68 5.15
N ASN A 101 6.70 -13.13 5.78
CA ASN A 101 5.57 -12.43 5.17
C ASN A 101 5.78 -10.90 5.10
N PHE A 102 7.01 -10.42 5.22
CA PHE A 102 7.37 -9.00 5.05
C PHE A 102 8.65 -8.83 4.21
N ARG A 103 8.58 -8.04 3.15
CA ARG A 103 9.68 -7.75 2.23
C ARG A 103 9.83 -6.26 2.06
N LEU A 104 11.08 -5.80 1.99
CA LEU A 104 11.39 -4.44 1.57
C LEU A 104 11.70 -4.44 0.06
N SER A 105 11.21 -3.44 -0.66
CA SER A 105 11.62 -3.08 -2.00
C SER A 105 12.03 -1.61 -2.03
N SER A 106 12.77 -1.17 -3.04
CA SER A 106 13.25 0.20 -3.09
C SER A 106 13.22 0.84 -4.46
N ILE A 107 12.86 2.11 -4.48
CA ILE A 107 13.06 3.03 -5.61
C ILE A 107 14.39 3.80 -5.45
N PRO A 108 14.98 4.34 -6.53
CA PRO A 108 16.16 5.19 -6.44
C PRO A 108 15.95 6.43 -5.56
N ASN A 109 17.04 6.97 -5.00
CA ASN A 109 17.03 8.21 -4.21
C ASN A 109 16.83 9.45 -5.12
N VAL A 110 15.59 9.68 -5.55
CA VAL A 110 15.19 10.79 -6.44
C VAL A 110 14.80 12.07 -5.69
N ILE A 111 14.78 12.03 -4.36
CA ILE A 111 14.43 13.14 -3.47
C ILE A 111 15.63 13.54 -2.60
N PRO A 112 15.63 14.73 -1.99
CA PRO A 112 16.63 15.08 -0.98
C PRO A 112 16.62 14.08 0.18
N SER A 113 17.74 13.95 0.88
CA SER A 113 17.86 13.06 2.05
C SER A 113 16.87 13.44 3.15
N GLU A 114 16.31 12.43 3.82
CA GLU A 114 15.49 12.64 5.02
C GLU A 114 16.23 13.41 6.11
N LEU A 115 17.54 13.21 6.24
CA LEU A 115 18.36 13.83 7.29
C LEU A 115 18.38 15.37 7.22
N VAL A 116 18.05 15.93 6.04
CA VAL A 116 18.01 17.38 5.80
C VAL A 116 16.62 17.86 5.37
N CYS A 117 15.60 17.00 5.44
CA CYS A 117 14.26 17.32 4.94
C CYS A 117 13.62 18.52 5.68
N THR A 118 13.93 18.71 6.96
CA THR A 118 13.40 19.81 7.79
C THR A 118 14.02 21.16 7.43
N ALA A 119 15.24 21.18 6.89
CA ALA A 119 15.90 22.41 6.48
C ALA A 119 15.23 23.06 5.26
N ASN A 120 14.56 22.26 4.41
CA ASN A 120 13.74 22.73 3.30
C ASN A 120 12.53 21.82 3.10
N PHE A 121 11.56 21.91 4.02
CA PHE A 121 10.38 21.04 4.00
C PHE A 121 9.56 21.19 2.71
N LEU A 122 9.35 22.41 2.23
CA LEU A 122 8.57 22.64 1.00
C LEU A 122 9.27 22.07 -0.23
N GLY A 123 10.58 22.23 -0.36
CA GLY A 123 11.35 21.63 -1.46
C GLY A 123 11.41 20.11 -1.37
N PHE A 124 11.45 19.55 -0.16
CA PHE A 124 11.34 18.11 0.05
C PHE A 124 9.96 17.59 -0.37
N LEU A 125 8.88 18.23 0.09
CA LEU A 125 7.51 17.87 -0.29
C LEU A 125 7.32 17.97 -1.81
N GLU A 126 7.78 19.06 -2.44
CA GLU A 126 7.74 19.22 -3.90
C GLU A 126 8.47 18.08 -4.61
N ALA A 127 9.66 17.70 -4.15
CA ALA A 127 10.40 16.58 -4.72
C ALA A 127 9.67 15.25 -4.56
N VAL A 128 9.05 14.99 -3.39
CA VAL A 128 8.22 13.80 -3.17
C VAL A 128 7.03 13.76 -4.12
N MET A 129 6.36 14.90 -4.32
CA MET A 129 5.16 14.98 -5.17
C MET A 129 5.44 14.96 -6.67
N THR A 130 6.69 15.18 -7.10
CA THR A 130 7.03 15.32 -8.52
C THR A 130 8.06 14.32 -9.05
N LYS A 131 8.85 13.69 -8.17
CA LYS A 131 9.97 12.82 -8.58
C LYS A 131 9.78 11.36 -8.24
N MET A 132 8.92 11.03 -7.26
CA MET A 132 8.72 9.65 -6.82
C MET A 132 7.74 8.85 -7.67
N GLU A 133 6.82 9.51 -8.39
CA GLU A 133 5.78 8.85 -9.19
C GLU A 133 6.36 7.88 -10.21
N ASP A 134 7.15 8.37 -11.18
CA ASP A 134 7.79 7.57 -12.22
C ASP A 134 8.53 6.31 -11.72
N PRO A 135 9.46 6.39 -10.74
CA PRO A 135 10.14 5.19 -10.26
C PRO A 135 9.22 4.27 -9.43
N CYS A 136 8.20 4.79 -8.76
CA CYS A 136 7.19 3.97 -8.08
C CYS A 136 6.33 3.20 -9.08
N GLU A 137 5.86 3.85 -10.15
CA GLU A 137 5.10 3.21 -11.22
C GLU A 137 5.90 2.09 -11.88
N ARG A 138 7.15 2.36 -12.29
CA ARG A 138 8.04 1.32 -12.86
C ARG A 138 8.22 0.12 -11.93
N LEU A 139 8.32 0.35 -10.62
CA LEU A 139 8.44 -0.75 -9.67
C LEU A 139 7.13 -1.50 -9.50
N LEU A 140 5.99 -0.80 -9.42
CA LEU A 140 4.67 -1.43 -9.34
C LEU A 140 4.37 -2.25 -10.58
N ASP A 141 4.82 -1.82 -11.75
CA ASP A 141 4.72 -2.56 -13.01
C ASP A 141 5.41 -3.92 -12.95
N LEU A 142 6.59 -3.97 -12.34
CA LEU A 142 7.31 -5.23 -12.10
C LEU A 142 6.60 -6.12 -11.07
N LEU A 143 5.82 -5.52 -10.18
CA LEU A 143 5.08 -6.22 -9.12
C LEU A 143 3.62 -6.55 -9.52
N LYS A 144 3.18 -6.16 -10.73
CA LYS A 144 1.77 -6.27 -11.20
C LYS A 144 1.17 -7.67 -11.05
N SER A 145 1.95 -8.71 -11.35
CA SER A 145 1.47 -10.09 -11.28
C SER A 145 1.38 -10.64 -9.86
N LEU A 146 1.95 -9.93 -8.88
CA LEU A 146 2.06 -10.37 -7.50
C LEU A 146 1.09 -9.61 -6.60
N VAL A 147 1.04 -8.28 -6.69
CA VAL A 147 0.33 -7.40 -5.76
C VAL A 147 -1.18 -7.44 -5.98
N THR A 148 -1.97 -7.64 -4.92
CA THR A 148 -3.44 -7.63 -4.95
C THR A 148 -4.06 -6.34 -4.43
N VAL A 149 -3.35 -5.62 -3.55
CA VAL A 149 -3.81 -4.40 -2.88
C VAL A 149 -2.65 -3.42 -2.77
N ILE A 150 -2.93 -2.13 -3.01
CA ILE A 150 -1.99 -1.06 -2.71
C ILE A 150 -2.49 -0.32 -1.47
N VAL A 151 -1.61 -0.17 -0.48
CA VAL A 151 -1.84 0.68 0.69
C VAL A 151 -0.86 1.83 0.61
N THR A 152 -1.35 3.06 0.70
CA THR A 152 -0.48 4.23 0.61
C THR A 152 -0.86 5.32 1.60
N ASP A 153 0.10 6.21 1.81
CA ASP A 153 -0.13 7.47 2.50
C ASP A 153 -1.05 8.37 1.67
N ALA A 154 -2.08 8.93 2.32
CA ALA A 154 -3.02 9.84 1.67
C ALA A 154 -2.37 11.11 1.11
N LEU A 155 -1.16 11.47 1.59
CA LEU A 155 -0.40 12.60 1.06
C LEU A 155 0.14 12.33 -0.36
N LEU A 156 0.33 11.07 -0.76
CA LEU A 156 0.88 10.68 -2.05
C LEU A 156 -0.21 10.62 -3.13
N PHE A 157 -0.81 11.77 -3.46
CA PHE A 157 -1.95 11.83 -4.40
C PHE A 157 -1.66 11.25 -5.79
N TRP A 158 -0.40 11.28 -6.24
CA TRP A 158 0.00 10.76 -7.55
C TRP A 158 -0.19 9.23 -7.66
N ILE A 159 -0.29 8.50 -6.54
CA ILE A 159 -0.60 7.07 -6.53
C ILE A 159 -1.89 6.78 -7.32
N MET A 160 -2.87 7.68 -7.27
CA MET A 160 -4.15 7.51 -7.97
C MET A 160 -4.02 7.58 -9.50
N GLY A 161 -2.94 8.19 -10.02
CA GLY A 161 -2.65 8.31 -11.44
C GLY A 161 -1.85 7.15 -12.02
N VAL A 162 -1.26 6.29 -11.17
CA VAL A 162 -0.45 5.14 -11.62
C VAL A 162 -1.34 4.21 -12.43
N GLU A 163 -0.97 3.95 -13.69
CA GLU A 163 -1.80 3.23 -14.66
C GLU A 163 -2.22 1.85 -14.15
N CYS A 164 -1.36 1.22 -13.35
CA CYS A 164 -1.65 -0.01 -12.62
C CYS A 164 -2.97 0.08 -11.83
N LEU A 165 -3.22 1.15 -11.06
CA LEU A 165 -4.45 1.31 -10.27
C LEU A 165 -5.69 1.48 -11.14
N THR A 166 -5.58 2.12 -12.30
CA THR A 166 -6.73 2.28 -13.21
C THR A 166 -7.18 0.94 -13.79
N HIS A 167 -6.25 0.06 -14.17
CA HIS A 167 -6.59 -1.30 -14.61
C HIS A 167 -7.04 -2.20 -13.44
N TRP A 168 -6.49 -2.01 -12.23
CA TRP A 168 -6.90 -2.77 -11.04
C TRP A 168 -8.30 -2.42 -10.52
N VAL A 169 -8.68 -1.14 -10.56
CA VAL A 169 -9.99 -0.64 -10.10
C VAL A 169 -11.07 -0.86 -11.16
N TYR A 170 -10.75 -0.66 -12.44
CA TYR A 170 -11.74 -0.77 -13.53
C TYR A 170 -11.74 -2.10 -14.28
N GLY A 171 -10.68 -2.90 -14.19
CA GLY A 171 -10.55 -4.17 -14.93
C GLY A 171 -11.09 -5.41 -14.21
N ARG A 172 -11.49 -5.31 -12.92
CA ARG A 172 -11.98 -6.47 -12.15
C ARG A 172 -13.50 -6.71 -12.27
N HIS A 173 -14.16 -6.13 -13.27
CA HIS A 173 -15.59 -6.36 -13.59
C HIS A 173 -15.79 -7.10 -14.92
N SER A 174 -14.75 -7.76 -15.44
CA SER A 174 -14.83 -8.54 -16.67
C SER A 174 -14.02 -9.83 -16.54
N ALA A 175 -14.48 -10.72 -15.66
CA ALA A 175 -14.15 -12.14 -15.70
C ALA A 175 -15.30 -12.92 -15.04
#